data_AF-Q5W2T6-F1
#
_entry.id   AF-Q5W2T6-F1
#
_cell.length_a   1.000
_cell.length_b   1.000
_cell.length_c   1.000
_cell.angle_alpha   90.00
_cell.angle_beta   90.00
_cell.angle_gamma   90.00
#
_symmetry.space_group_name_H-M   'P 1'
#
loop_
_entity.id
_entity.type
_entity.pdbx_description
1 polymer ?
#
loop_
_entity_poly.entity_id
_entity_poly.type
_entity_poly.pdbx_seq_one_letter_code
_entity_poly.pdbx_strand_id
1 'polypeptide(L)'
;MTETTVLQQQLEKAYALAYKAQKLVAVDRAAQRIKRELEELISSLEEFQLYGLDYDEAEVGTKLKYYEKQLALIEEKKDSLLLRSFRQISRKSDDEEEE
;
A
#
# COMPACT_ATOMS: atom_id res chain seq x y z
N MET A 1 -6.39 -7.09 28.49
CA MET A 1 -5.81 -6.80 27.17
C MET A 1 -5.92 -8.09 26.37
N THR A 2 -6.64 -8.11 25.27
CA THR A 2 -6.72 -9.31 24.40
C THR A 2 -5.41 -9.39 23.64
N GLU A 3 -4.59 -10.40 23.91
CA GLU A 3 -3.43 -10.72 23.08
C GLU A 3 -3.94 -11.05 21.68
N THR A 4 -3.67 -10.18 20.72
CA THR A 4 -3.95 -10.46 19.32
C THR A 4 -2.99 -11.55 18.85
N THR A 5 -3.53 -12.60 18.22
CA THR A 5 -2.69 -13.65 17.64
C THR A 5 -1.83 -13.05 16.52
N VAL A 6 -0.67 -13.65 16.25
CA VAL A 6 0.20 -13.14 15.17
C VAL A 6 -0.53 -13.15 13.82
N LEU A 7 -1.35 -14.18 13.58
CA LEU A 7 -2.22 -14.26 12.41
C LEU A 7 -3.16 -13.06 12.31
N GLN A 8 -3.81 -12.67 13.42
CA GLN A 8 -4.69 -11.51 13.45
C GLN A 8 -3.93 -10.21 13.16
N GLN A 9 -2.72 -10.04 13.70
CA GLN A 9 -1.88 -8.87 13.43
C GLN A 9 -1.46 -8.80 11.95
N GLN A 10 -1.15 -9.94 11.34
CA GLN A 10 -0.79 -10.02 9.92
C GLN A 10 -1.99 -9.73 9.01
N LEU A 11 -3.16 -10.21 9.38
CA LEU A 11 -4.42 -9.96 8.68
C LEU A 11 -4.80 -8.48 8.73
N GLU A 12 -4.74 -7.86 9.91
CA GLU A 12 -4.92 -6.40 10.07
C GLU A 12 -3.93 -5.60 9.21
N LYS A 13 -2.65 -6.01 9.19
CA LYS A 13 -1.64 -5.38 8.35
C LYS A 13 -1.94 -5.56 6.86
N ALA A 14 -2.36 -6.75 6.42
CA ALA A 14 -2.71 -7.01 5.04
C ALA A 14 -3.87 -6.12 4.57
N TYR A 15 -4.91 -5.98 5.40
CA TYR A 15 -6.03 -5.07 5.15
C TYR A 15 -5.59 -3.61 5.02
N ALA A 16 -4.74 -3.14 5.94
CA ALA A 16 -4.21 -1.77 5.89
C ALA A 16 -3.41 -1.51 4.60
N LEU A 17 -2.57 -2.46 4.19
CA LEU A 17 -1.80 -2.37 2.94
C LEU A 17 -2.70 -2.44 1.70
N ALA A 18 -3.75 -3.25 1.70
CA ALA A 18 -4.70 -3.34 0.59
C ALA A 18 -5.45 -2.03 0.38
N TYR A 19 -5.89 -1.40 1.47
CA TYR A 19 -6.51 -0.07 1.44
C TYR A 19 -5.54 1.01 0.94
N LYS A 20 -4.28 0.95 1.37
CA LYS A 20 -3.22 1.84 0.88
C LYS A 20 -2.99 1.65 -0.63
N ALA A 21 -2.88 0.41 -1.09
CA ALA A 21 -2.74 0.08 -2.51
C ALA A 21 -3.93 0.58 -3.34
N GLN A 22 -5.17 0.43 -2.85
CA GLN A 22 -6.39 0.93 -3.48
C GLN A 22 -6.35 2.45 -3.74
N LYS A 23 -5.71 3.24 -2.88
CA LYS A 23 -5.56 4.70 -3.09
C LYS A 23 -4.53 5.05 -4.17
N LEU A 24 -3.63 4.12 -4.48
CA LEU A 24 -2.51 4.34 -5.41
C LEU A 24 -2.74 3.70 -6.78
N VAL A 25 -3.76 2.86 -6.95
CA VAL A 25 -4.05 2.18 -8.24
C VAL A 25 -4.26 3.15 -9.41
N ALA A 26 -4.77 4.35 -9.15
CA ALA A 26 -4.96 5.37 -10.17
C ALA A 26 -3.64 6.02 -10.64
N VAL A 27 -2.57 5.88 -9.84
CA VAL A 27 -1.27 6.52 -10.05
C VAL A 27 -0.23 5.53 -10.55
N ASP A 28 -0.29 4.27 -10.11
CA ASP A 28 0.71 3.26 -10.43
C ASP A 28 0.09 1.85 -10.67
N ARG A 29 0.45 1.22 -11.80
CA ARG A 29 0.00 -0.15 -12.13
C ARG A 29 0.55 -1.19 -11.16
N ALA A 30 1.72 -0.96 -10.57
CA ALA A 30 2.26 -1.84 -9.54
C ALA A 30 1.35 -1.85 -8.30
N ALA A 31 0.74 -0.72 -7.93
CA ALA A 31 -0.23 -0.67 -6.84
C ALA A 31 -1.46 -1.53 -7.15
N GLN A 32 -1.94 -1.57 -8.40
CA GLN A 32 -3.04 -2.46 -8.80
C GLN A 32 -2.68 -3.93 -8.65
N ARG A 33 -1.46 -4.31 -9.03
CA ARG A 33 -0.96 -5.69 -8.86
C ARG A 33 -0.83 -6.05 -7.37
N ILE A 34 -0.18 -5.20 -6.59
CA ILE A 34 0.00 -5.39 -5.14
C ILE A 34 -1.36 -5.51 -4.44
N LYS A 35 -2.34 -4.70 -4.84
CA LYS A 35 -3.70 -4.79 -4.29
C LYS A 35 -4.30 -6.18 -4.50
N ARG A 36 -4.25 -6.72 -5.72
CA ARG A 36 -4.78 -8.07 -6.03
C ARG A 36 -4.08 -9.16 -5.22
N GLU A 37 -2.75 -9.10 -5.17
CA GLU A 37 -1.96 -10.09 -4.42
C GLU A 37 -2.22 -9.99 -2.89
N LEU A 38 -2.55 -8.81 -2.38
CA LEU A 38 -2.99 -8.61 -0.99
C LEU A 38 -4.42 -9.11 -0.74
N GLU A 39 -5.35 -8.92 -1.68
CA GLU A 39 -6.71 -9.47 -1.60
C GLU A 39 -6.68 -11.01 -1.53
N GLU A 40 -5.87 -11.66 -2.37
CA GLU A 40 -5.66 -13.12 -2.34
C GLU A 40 -5.02 -13.59 -1.02
N LEU A 41 -4.03 -12.83 -0.52
CA LEU A 41 -3.39 -13.13 0.77
C LEU A 41 -4.39 -13.01 1.93
N ILE A 42 -5.22 -11.96 1.94
CA ILE A 42 -6.26 -11.77 2.96
C ILE A 42 -7.20 -12.96 2.98
N SER A 43 -7.72 -13.39 1.83
CA SER A 43 -8.61 -14.56 1.76
C SER A 43 -7.93 -15.82 2.32
N SER A 44 -6.64 -16.02 2.01
CA SER A 44 -5.89 -17.16 2.53
C SER A 44 -5.71 -17.09 4.06
N LEU A 45 -5.38 -15.92 4.61
CA LEU A 45 -5.22 -15.72 6.06
C LEU A 45 -6.55 -15.87 6.81
N GLU A 46 -7.66 -15.43 6.22
CA GLU A 46 -9.01 -15.64 6.76
C GLU A 46 -9.38 -17.12 6.80
N GLU A 47 -9.04 -17.87 5.76
CA GLU A 47 -9.22 -19.34 5.75
C GLU A 47 -8.38 -20.00 6.85
N PHE A 48 -7.12 -19.61 7.02
CA PHE A 48 -6.28 -20.14 8.10
C PHE A 48 -6.85 -19.82 9.48
N GLN A 49 -7.39 -18.61 9.66
CA GLN A 49 -8.01 -18.21 10.92
C GLN A 49 -9.31 -18.98 11.18
N LEU A 50 -10.13 -19.19 10.16
CA LEU A 50 -11.42 -19.87 10.26
C LEU A 50 -11.27 -21.36 10.53
N TYR A 51 -10.32 -22.01 9.85
CA TYR A 51 -10.11 -23.46 9.91
C TYR A 51 -9.00 -23.88 10.87
N GLY A 52 -8.28 -22.94 11.48
CA GLY A 52 -7.16 -23.22 12.38
C GLY A 52 -6.02 -23.95 11.67
N LEU A 53 -5.77 -23.59 10.41
CA LEU A 53 -4.73 -24.22 9.59
C LEU A 53 -3.36 -23.63 9.90
N ASP A 54 -2.33 -24.46 9.77
CA ASP A 54 -0.94 -24.01 9.80
C ASP A 54 -0.64 -23.14 8.58
N TYR A 55 0.18 -22.12 8.80
CA TYR A 55 0.65 -21.23 7.76
C TYR A 55 2.08 -20.77 8.07
N ASP A 56 2.83 -20.41 7.03
CA ASP A 56 4.19 -19.90 7.22
C ASP A 56 4.15 -18.41 7.62
N GLU A 57 4.23 -18.18 8.92
CA GLU A 57 4.25 -16.84 9.50
C GLU A 57 5.40 -15.97 8.96
N ALA A 58 6.58 -16.56 8.73
CA ALA A 58 7.76 -15.85 8.28
C ALA A 58 7.64 -15.45 6.81
N GLU A 59 7.08 -16.33 5.97
CA GLU A 59 6.77 -16.03 4.57
C GLU A 59 5.75 -14.90 4.46
N VAL A 60 4.61 -15.01 5.18
CA VAL A 60 3.56 -13.97 5.20
C VAL A 60 4.13 -12.64 5.68
N GLY A 61 4.88 -12.64 6.79
CA GLY A 61 5.52 -11.45 7.33
C GLY A 61 6.50 -10.81 6.36
N THR A 62 7.28 -11.61 5.62
CA THR A 62 8.22 -11.14 4.60
C THR A 62 7.48 -10.51 3.41
N LYS A 63 6.41 -11.15 2.94
CA LYS A 63 5.59 -10.66 1.84
C LYS A 63 4.91 -9.32 2.19
N LEU A 64 4.34 -9.21 3.38
CA LEU A 64 3.73 -7.95 3.87
C LEU A 64 4.76 -6.82 3.99
N LYS A 65 5.96 -7.10 4.53
CA LYS A 65 7.05 -6.10 4.59
C LYS A 65 7.50 -5.65 3.20
N TYR A 66 7.54 -6.57 2.23
CA TYR A 66 7.88 -6.23 0.85
C TYR A 66 6.85 -5.27 0.24
N TYR A 67 5.56 -5.58 0.34
CA TYR A 67 4.51 -4.71 -0.18
C TYR A 67 4.44 -3.35 0.50
N GLU A 68 4.66 -3.29 1.82
CA GLU A 68 4.75 -2.04 2.56
C GLU A 68 5.83 -1.11 1.99
N LYS A 69 7.03 -1.64 1.71
CA LYS A 69 8.13 -0.88 1.09
C LYS A 69 7.76 -0.42 -0.33
N GLN A 70 7.18 -1.31 -1.14
CA GLN A 70 6.78 -0.96 -2.51
C GLN A 70 5.73 0.15 -2.53
N LEU A 71 4.72 0.08 -1.66
CA LEU A 71 3.68 1.10 -1.56
C LEU A 71 4.25 2.44 -1.07
N ALA A 72 5.20 2.43 -0.12
CA ALA A 72 5.88 3.65 0.31
C ALA A 72 6.65 4.31 -0.85
N LEU A 73 7.39 3.54 -1.65
CA LEU A 73 8.10 4.07 -2.82
C LEU A 73 7.15 4.67 -3.87
N ILE A 74 5.96 4.09 -4.04
CA ILE A 74 4.93 4.62 -4.95
C ILE A 74 4.38 5.95 -4.42
N GLU A 75 4.14 6.05 -3.11
CA GLU A 75 3.72 7.31 -2.47
C GLU A 75 4.75 8.41 -2.63
N GLU A 76 6.02 8.14 -2.33
CA GLU A 76 7.10 9.13 -2.47
C GLU A 76 7.22 9.65 -3.91
N LYS A 77 7.05 8.77 -4.91
CA LYS A 77 7.02 9.15 -6.33
C LYS A 77 5.82 10.04 -6.64
N LYS A 78 4.63 9.69 -6.15
CA LYS A 78 3.41 10.50 -6.33
C LYS A 78 3.58 11.89 -5.74
N ASP A 79 4.07 11.98 -4.51
CA ASP A 79 4.26 13.26 -3.81
C ASP A 79 5.31 14.14 -4.52
N SER A 80 6.39 13.52 -5.01
CA SER A 80 7.40 14.22 -5.82
C SER A 80 6.83 14.77 -7.12
N LEU A 81 5.96 14.02 -7.80
CA LEU A 81 5.28 14.48 -9.03
C LEU A 81 4.31 15.63 -8.75
N LEU A 82 3.57 15.57 -7.64
CA LEU A 82 2.68 16.65 -7.20
C LEU A 82 3.49 17.93 -6.92
N LEU A 83 4.58 17.83 -6.17
CA LEU A 83 5.48 18.97 -5.88
C LEU A 83 6.05 19.59 -7.16
N ARG A 84 6.44 18.78 -8.14
CA ARG A 84 6.92 19.28 -9.45
C ARG A 84 5.84 20.05 -10.19
N SER A 85 4.60 19.53 -10.16
CA SER A 85 3.45 20.17 -10.81
C SER A 85 3.14 21.52 -10.17
N PHE A 86 3.14 21.63 -8.84
CA PHE A 86 2.94 22.90 -8.13
C PHE A 86 4.02 23.94 -8.48
N ARG A 87 5.30 23.55 -8.55
CA ARG A 87 6.39 24.47 -8.93
C ARG A 87 6.25 24.98 -10.37
N GLN A 88 5.75 24.14 -11.30
CA GLN A 88 5.51 24.59 -12.67
C GLN A 88 4.32 25.55 -12.77
N ILE A 89 3.29 25.38 -11.95
CA ILE A 89 2.15 26.31 -11.91
C ILE A 89 2.59 27.67 -11.38
N SER A 90 3.30 27.72 -10.25
CA SER A 90 3.79 28.99 -9.66
C SER A 90 4.65 29.79 -10.63
N ARG A 91 5.55 29.14 -11.38
CA ARG A 91 6.41 29.83 -12.36
C ARG A 91 5.66 30.41 -13.56
N LYS A 92 4.51 29.84 -13.93
CA LYS A 92 3.68 30.38 -15.02
C LYS A 92 2.86 31.59 -14.57
N SER A 93 2.47 31.61 -13.30
CA SER A 93 1.77 32.76 -12.71
C SER A 93 2.66 34.00 -12.63
N ASP A 94 3.95 33.84 -12.32
CA ASP A 94 4.89 34.96 -12.25
C ASP A 94 5.20 35.58 -13.64
N ASP A 95 5.07 34.81 -14.74
CA ASP A 95 5.31 35.27 -16.12
C ASP A 95 4.10 36.05 -16.71
N GLU A 96 2.90 35.96 -16.10
CA GLU A 96 1.69 36.67 -16.55
C GLU A 96 1.51 38.03 -15.86
N GLU A 97 2.31 38.38 -14.85
CA GLU A 97 2.24 39.68 -14.16
C GLU A 97 3.19 40.77 -14.72
N GLU A 98 3.95 40.49 -15.80
CA GLU A 98 4.90 41.43 -16.43
C GLU A 98 4.44 42.06 -17.78
N GLU A 99 3.15 42.04 -18.14
CA GLU A 99 2.58 42.85 -19.25
C GLU A 99 1.67 43.99 -18.77
#